data_AF-A0A972W8N4-F1
#
_entry.id   AF-A0A972W8N4-F1
#
_cell.length_a   1.000
_cell.length_b   1.000
_cell.length_c   1.000
_cell.angle_alpha   90.00
_cell.angle_beta   90.00
_cell.angle_gamma   90.00
#
_symmetry.space_group_name_H-M   'P 1'
#
loop_
_entity.id
_entity.type
_entity.pdbx_description
1 polymer ?
#
loop_
_entity_poly.entity_id
_entity_poly.type
_entity_poly.pdbx_seq_one_letter_code
_entity_poly.pdbx_strand_id
1 'polypeptide(L)' 'EQEARAVLAERRFKGAVDADWEKSHQYGVTGVPTFVCNGQGLVGAQPYEGLQQLMEEAGAPRRSDQ' A
#
# COMPACT_ATOMS: atom_id res chain seq x y z
N GLU A 1 -2.18 3.90 25.65
CA GLU A 1 -2.29 5.33 25.24
C GLU A 1 -1.02 6.15 25.47
N GLN A 2 -0.40 6.12 26.65
CA GLN A 2 0.80 6.92 26.94
C GLN A 2 1.97 6.65 25.98
N GLU A 3 2.22 5.37 25.69
CA GLU A 3 3.26 4.96 24.73
C GLU A 3 3.02 5.52 23.32
N ALA A 4 1.79 5.39 22.79
CA ALA A 4 1.45 5.92 21.48
C ALA A 4 1.66 7.45 21.39
N ARG A 5 1.33 8.19 22.46
CA ARG A 5 1.60 9.63 22.55
C ARG A 5 3.09 9.94 22.53
N ALA A 6 3.90 9.18 23.28
CA ALA A 6 5.35 9.33 23.30
C ALA A 6 5.96 9.06 21.91
N VAL A 7 5.52 7.99 21.24
CA VAL A 7 5.93 7.66 19.87
C VAL A 7 5.68 8.81 18.90
N LEU A 8 4.50 9.44 18.96
CA LEU A 8 4.16 10.58 18.11
C LEU A 8 4.97 11.83 18.46
N ALA A 9 5.13 12.13 19.76
CA ALA A 9 5.88 13.30 20.23
C ALA A 9 7.37 13.23 19.87
N GLU A 10 7.99 12.06 20.07
CA GLU A 10 9.38 11.80 19.72
C GLU A 10 9.58 11.48 18.23
N ARG A 11 8.48 11.36 17.48
CA ARG A 11 8.44 11.02 16.05
C ARG A 11 9.28 9.78 15.72
N ARG A 12 9.19 8.73 16.54
CA ARG A 12 10.06 7.54 16.45
C ARG A 12 10.03 6.84 15.09
N PHE A 13 8.93 6.97 14.34
CA PHE A 13 8.76 6.38 13.00
C PHE A 13 8.92 7.38 11.86
N LYS A 14 9.38 8.61 12.10
CA LYS A 14 9.54 9.64 11.06
C LYS A 14 10.28 9.12 9.84
N GLY A 15 11.44 8.50 10.04
CA GLY A 15 12.26 8.00 8.93
C GLY A 15 11.56 6.94 8.10
N ALA A 16 10.81 6.03 8.73
CA ALA A 16 10.04 5.01 8.02
C ALA A 16 8.89 5.64 7.20
N VAL A 17 8.16 6.58 7.81
CA VAL A 17 7.06 7.30 7.13
C VAL A 17 7.60 8.13 5.95
N ASP A 18 8.73 8.82 6.11
CA ASP A 18 9.33 9.61 5.03
C ASP A 18 9.80 8.70 3.88
N ALA A 19 10.35 7.51 4.18
CA ALA A 19 10.75 6.54 3.17
C ALA A 19 9.54 5.98 2.40
N ASP A 20 8.41 5.75 3.07
CA ASP A 20 7.16 5.36 2.41
C ASP A 20 6.65 6.46 1.48
N TRP A 21 6.72 7.74 1.89
CA TRP A 21 6.39 8.87 1.01
C TRP A 21 7.30 8.90 -0.23
N GLU A 22 8.61 8.78 -0.06
CA GLU A 22 9.56 8.78 -1.18
C GLU A 22 9.26 7.64 -2.15
N LYS A 23 9.01 6.43 -1.64
CA LYS A 23 8.63 5.27 -2.44
C LYS A 23 7.34 5.51 -3.22
N SER A 24 6.32 6.10 -2.61
CA SER A 24 5.07 6.46 -3.31
C SER A 24 5.32 7.43 -4.46
N HIS A 25 6.18 8.43 -4.29
CA HIS A 25 6.54 9.35 -5.37
C HIS A 25 7.32 8.65 -6.49
N GLN A 26 8.28 7.78 -6.16
CA GLN A 26 9.03 6.98 -7.14
C GLN A 26 8.11 6.07 -7.96
N TYR A 27 7.02 5.58 -7.36
CA TYR A 27 6.02 4.74 -8.03
C TYR A 27 4.99 5.57 -8.82
N GLY A 28 5.09 6.91 -8.80
CA GLY A 28 4.16 7.79 -9.49
C GLY A 28 2.77 7.87 -8.85
N VAL A 29 2.64 7.54 -7.56
CA VAL A 29 1.36 7.61 -6.84
C VAL A 29 0.95 9.07 -6.67
N THR A 30 -0.18 9.45 -7.26
CA THR A 30 -0.74 10.82 -7.19
C THR A 30 -1.99 10.92 -6.32
N GLY A 31 -2.54 9.80 -5.87
CA GLY A 31 -3.74 9.74 -5.05
C GLY A 31 -3.88 8.42 -4.29
N VAL A 32 -4.66 8.44 -3.21
CA VAL A 32 -4.89 7.27 -2.35
C VAL A 32 -6.37 6.87 -2.33
N PRO A 33 -6.68 5.56 -2.16
CA PRO A 33 -5.73 4.45 -2.13
C PRO A 33 -5.15 4.15 -3.53
N THR A 34 -3.92 3.62 -3.59
CA THR A 34 -3.31 3.05 -4.79
C THR A 34 -2.68 1.71 -4.42
N PHE A 35 -2.98 0.66 -5.16
CA PHE A 35 -2.38 -0.67 -5.00
C PHE A 35 -1.35 -0.88 -6.11
N VAL A 36 -0.22 -1.52 -5.79
CA VAL A 36 0.83 -1.83 -6.77
C VAL A 36 1.25 -3.29 -6.60
N CYS A 37 1.28 -4.05 -7.70
CA CYS A 37 1.73 -5.43 -7.73
C CYS A 37 2.43 -5.73 -9.06
N ASN A 38 3.61 -6.35 -9.04
CA ASN A 38 4.42 -6.67 -10.25
C ASN A 38 4.56 -5.53 -11.28
N GLY A 39 4.65 -4.28 -10.82
CA GLY A 39 4.77 -3.10 -11.69
C GLY A 39 3.44 -2.59 -12.28
N GLN A 40 2.32 -3.25 -11.99
CA GLN A 40 0.97 -2.79 -12.30
C GLN A 40 0.39 -2.01 -11.12
N GLY A 41 -0.37 -0.95 -11.43
CA GLY A 41 -1.01 -0.08 -10.43
C GLY A 41 -2.52 -0.04 -10.59
N LEU A 42 -3.25 -0.07 -9.48
CA LEU A 42 -4.70 0.15 -9.40
C LEU A 42 -4.96 1.38 -8.53
N VAL A 43 -5.41 2.47 -9.16
CA VAL A 43 -5.60 3.77 -8.51
C VAL A 43 -7.06 3.97 -8.10
N GLY A 44 -7.25 4.48 -6.89
CA GLY A 44 -8.55 4.80 -6.31
C GLY A 44 -9.16 3.63 -5.52
N ALA A 45 -10.24 3.94 -4.80
CA ALA A 45 -11.04 2.96 -4.08
C ALA A 45 -11.91 2.17 -5.07
N GLN A 46 -11.26 1.27 -5.82
CA GLN A 46 -11.93 0.43 -6.82
C GLN A 46 -12.78 -0.66 -6.15
N PRO A 47 -13.81 -1.18 -6.85
CA PRO A 47 -14.53 -2.37 -6.44
C PRO A 47 -13.61 -3.57 -6.26
N TYR A 48 -14.10 -4.57 -5.52
CA TYR A 48 -13.36 -5.80 -5.22
C TYR A 48 -12.83 -6.49 -6.49
N GLU A 49 -13.61 -6.46 -7.57
CA GLU A 49 -13.28 -7.08 -8.85
C GLU A 49 -11.97 -6.53 -9.44
N GLY A 50 -11.70 -5.22 -9.26
CA GLY A 50 -10.46 -4.61 -9.73
C GLY A 50 -9.24 -5.11 -8.95
N LEU A 51 -9.38 -5.31 -7.64
CA LEU A 51 -8.34 -5.91 -6.80
C LEU A 51 -8.15 -7.39 -7.13
N GLN A 52 -9.23 -8.14 -7.33
CA GLN A 52 -9.16 -9.55 -7.71
C GLN A 52 -8.37 -9.70 -9.02
N GLN A 53 -8.71 -8.90 -10.04
CA GLN A 53 -8.01 -8.94 -11.32
C GLN A 53 -6.52 -8.61 -11.18
N LEU A 54 -6.16 -7.57 -10.40
CA LEU A 54 -4.75 -7.25 -10.14
C LEU A 54 -3.99 -8.42 -9.51
N MET A 55 -4.62 -9.18 -8.61
CA MET A 55 -4.00 -10.35 -7.97
C MET A 55 -3.90 -11.55 -8.91
N GLU A 56 -4.92 -11.78 -9.74
CA GLU A 56 -4.89 -12.82 -10.78
C GLU A 56 -3.76 -12.56 -11.79
N GLU A 57 -3.60 -11.32 -12.25
CA GLU A 57 -2.52 -10.89 -13.14
C GLU A 57 -1.13 -11.00 -12.47
N ALA A 58 -1.07 -10.80 -11.15
CA ALA A 58 0.14 -11.03 -10.36
C ALA A 58 0.48 -12.52 -10.14
N GLY A 59 -0.40 -13.45 -10.55
CA GLY A 59 -0.21 -14.88 -10.38
C GLY A 59 -0.52 -15.39 -8.96
N ALA A 60 -1.33 -14.66 -8.19
CA ALA A 60 -1.72 -15.11 -6.86
C ALA A 60 -2.59 -16.37 -6.94
N PRO A 61 -2.28 -17.44 -6.16
CA PRO A 61 -3.12 -18.64 -6.14
C PRO A 61 -4.46 -18.31 -5.49
N ARG A 62 -5.56 -18.78 -6.10
CA ARG A 62 -6.87 -18.67 -5.44
C ARG A 62 -6.88 -19.56 -4.22
N ARG A 63 -7.49 -19.04 -3.15
CA ARG A 63 -7.61 -19.80 -1.89
C ARG A 63 -8.41 -21.09 -2.05
N SER A 64 -9.32 -21.16 -3.03
CA SER A 64 -10.03 -22.40 -3.39
C SER A 64 -9.15 -23.49 -3.98
N ASP A 65 -7.99 -23.10 -4.51
CA ASP A 65 -7.08 -23.96 -5.26
C ASP A 65 -5.91 -24.43 -4.38
N GLN A 66 -5.93 -24.08 -3.08
CA GLN A 66 -4.99 -24.50 -2.03
C GLN A 66 -5.53 -25.67 -1.20
#